data_AF-A0A534NN65-F1
#
_entry.id   AF-A0A534NN65-F1
#
_cell.length_a   1.000
_cell.length_b   1.000
_cell.length_c   1.000
_cell.angle_alpha   90.00
_cell.angle_beta   90.00
_cell.angle_gamma   90.00
#
_symmetry.space_group_name_H-M   'P 1'
#
loop_
_entity.id
_entity.type
_entity.pdbx_description
1 polymer ?
#
loop_
_entity_poly.entity_id
_entity_poly.type
_entity_poly.pdbx_seq_one_letter_code
_entity_poly.pdbx_strand_id
1 'polypeptide(L)'
;KRALAQFAAATLSCALVASAALFHIHVRTRVTEEGYRLSRLSAEHQRLSREHERLEVQVAQLESPQRLSELSRARLKMGPPAGDRVVVLADRTARPATLLAAQ
;
A
#
# COMPACT_ATOMS: atom_id res chain seq x y z
N LYS A 1 -6.96 -72.15 10.38
CA LYS A 1 -6.22 -71.24 9.45
C LYS A 1 -7.12 -70.17 8.82
N ARG A 2 -8.27 -70.51 8.20
CA ARG A 2 -9.21 -69.54 7.61
C ARG A 2 -9.79 -68.50 8.60
N ALA A 3 -10.22 -68.93 9.79
CA ALA A 3 -10.72 -68.02 10.82
C ALA A 3 -9.65 -66.99 11.26
N LEU A 4 -8.40 -67.43 11.43
CA LEU A 4 -7.29 -66.55 11.82
C LEU A 4 -7.00 -65.49 10.74
N ALA A 5 -7.10 -65.87 9.45
CA ALA A 5 -6.97 -64.93 8.33
C ALA A 5 -8.15 -63.93 8.27
N GLN A 6 -9.37 -64.36 8.59
CA GLN A 6 -10.54 -63.47 8.65
C GLN A 6 -10.43 -62.46 9.81
N PHE A 7 -10.00 -62.90 10.99
CA PHE A 7 -9.74 -62.00 12.11
C PHE A 7 -8.62 -61.01 11.77
N ALA A 8 -7.51 -61.49 11.20
CA ALA A 8 -6.41 -60.62 10.78
C ALA A 8 -6.87 -59.57 9.73
N ALA A 9 -7.67 -59.99 8.74
CA ALA A 9 -8.21 -59.09 7.74
C ALA A 9 -9.17 -58.04 8.34
N ALA A 10 -10.03 -58.45 9.29
CA ALA A 10 -10.94 -57.54 9.99
C ALA A 10 -10.18 -56.55 10.89
N THR A 11 -9.14 -57.00 11.60
CA THR A 11 -8.29 -56.12 12.39
C THR A 11 -7.55 -55.13 11.50
N LEU A 12 -7.02 -55.58 10.35
CA LEU A 12 -6.33 -54.72 9.39
C LEU A 12 -7.27 -53.67 8.78
N SER A 13 -8.50 -54.05 8.42
CA SER A 13 -9.47 -53.09 7.88
C SER A 13 -9.87 -52.03 8.93
N CYS A 14 -10.07 -52.45 10.17
CA CYS A 14 -10.37 -51.55 11.28
C CYS A 14 -9.21 -50.56 11.52
N ALA A 15 -7.97 -51.04 11.51
CA ALA A 15 -6.78 -50.21 11.65
C ALA A 15 -6.63 -49.19 10.51
N LEU A 16 -6.93 -49.59 9.26
CA LEU A 16 -6.92 -48.69 8.11
C LEU A 16 -7.97 -47.58 8.23
N VAL A 17 -9.19 -47.92 8.66
CA VAL A 17 -10.25 -46.90 8.85
C VAL A 17 -9.89 -45.95 9.99
N ALA A 18 -9.39 -46.47 11.11
CA ALA A 18 -8.97 -45.66 12.24
C ALA A 18 -7.82 -44.71 11.90
N SER A 19 -6.81 -45.19 11.16
CA SER A 19 -5.69 -44.36 10.71
C SER A 19 -6.13 -43.29 9.71
N ALA A 20 -7.03 -43.60 8.77
CA ALA A 20 -7.60 -42.61 7.87
C ALA A 20 -8.39 -41.52 8.62
N ALA A 21 -9.18 -41.90 9.63
CA ALA A 21 -9.92 -40.95 10.46
C ALA A 21 -8.99 -40.04 11.28
N LEU A 22 -7.95 -40.60 11.89
CA LEU A 22 -6.93 -39.84 12.62
C LEU A 22 -6.16 -38.90 11.69
N PHE A 23 -5.77 -39.37 10.51
CA PHE A 23 -5.10 -38.55 9.50
C PHE A 23 -5.99 -37.39 9.05
N HIS A 24 -7.28 -37.64 8.82
CA HIS A 24 -8.24 -36.60 8.45
C HIS A 24 -8.36 -35.51 9.54
N ILE A 25 -8.44 -35.91 10.82
CA ILE A 25 -8.46 -34.98 11.96
C ILE A 25 -7.12 -34.25 12.09
N HIS A 26 -6.00 -34.93 11.83
CA HIS A 26 -4.67 -34.34 11.91
C HIS A 26 -4.44 -33.27 10.84
N VAL A 27 -4.87 -33.52 9.60
CA VAL A 27 -4.87 -32.52 8.52
C VAL A 27 -5.68 -31.30 8.93
N ARG A 28 -6.85 -31.51 9.57
CA ARG A 28 -7.71 -30.42 10.04
C ARG A 28 -7.12 -29.63 11.22
N THR A 29 -6.31 -30.26 12.07
CA THR A 29 -5.65 -29.61 13.22
C THR A 29 -4.33 -28.94 12.86
N ARG A 30 -3.59 -29.44 11.87
CA ARG A 30 -2.40 -28.78 11.30
C ARG A 30 -2.71 -27.45 10.63
N VAL A 31 -3.91 -27.32 10.06
CA VAL A 31 -4.41 -26.05 9.48
C VAL A 31 -4.63 -24.98 10.55
N THR A 32 -4.87 -25.36 11.80
CA THR A 32 -5.20 -24.39 12.86
C THR A 32 -3.97 -23.65 13.37
N GLU A 33 -2.81 -24.31 13.48
CA GLU A 33 -1.60 -23.68 14.04
C GLU A 33 -0.98 -22.67 13.05
N GLU A 34 -0.91 -23.03 11.77
CA GLU A 34 -0.51 -22.09 10.72
C GLU A 34 -1.57 -21.02 10.43
N GLY A 35 -2.85 -21.37 10.56
CA GLY A 35 -3.95 -20.40 10.49
C GLY A 35 -3.86 -19.32 11.57
N TYR A 36 -3.43 -19.67 12.78
CA TYR A 36 -3.22 -18.71 13.86
C TYR A 36 -2.02 -17.80 13.61
N ARG A 37 -0.91 -18.31 13.06
CA ARG A 37 0.24 -17.49 12.65
C ARG A 37 -0.13 -16.54 11.53
N LEU A 38 -0.83 -17.03 10.51
CA LEU A 38 -1.30 -16.23 9.38
C LEU A 38 -2.31 -15.16 9.82
N SER A 39 -3.19 -15.49 10.77
CA SER A 39 -4.18 -14.56 11.33
C SER A 39 -3.52 -13.42 12.11
N ARG A 40 -2.52 -13.72 12.96
CA ARG A 40 -1.77 -12.68 13.68
C ARG A 40 -1.01 -11.77 12.74
N LEU A 41 -0.31 -12.34 11.75
CA LEU A 41 0.46 -11.56 10.78
C LEU A 41 -0.47 -10.69 9.90
N SER A 42 -1.64 -11.20 9.53
CA SER A 42 -2.65 -10.45 8.77
C SER A 42 -3.24 -9.30 9.58
N ALA A 43 -3.50 -9.51 10.87
CA ALA A 43 -4.00 -8.46 11.76
C ALA A 43 -2.97 -7.34 11.94
N GLU A 44 -1.69 -7.69 12.10
CA GLU A 44 -0.60 -6.73 12.21
C GLU A 44 -0.41 -5.94 10.91
N HIS A 45 -0.41 -6.61 9.76
CA HIS A 45 -0.35 -5.98 8.45
C HIS A 45 -1.51 -4.99 8.24
N GLN A 46 -2.75 -5.40 8.53
CA GLN A 46 -3.89 -4.49 8.43
C GLN A 46 -3.79 -3.27 9.34
N ARG A 47 -3.24 -3.44 10.55
CA ARG A 47 -3.03 -2.31 11.48
C ARG A 47 -2.01 -1.33 10.90
N LEU A 48 -0.87 -1.82 10.43
CA LEU A 48 0.18 -0.99 9.83
C LEU A 48 -0.32 -0.28 8.56
N SER A 49 -1.06 -0.97 7.68
CA SER A 49 -1.60 -0.34 6.46
C SER A 49 -2.54 0.81 6.76
N ARG A 50 -3.43 0.66 7.76
CA ARG A 50 -4.34 1.74 8.18
C ARG A 50 -3.58 2.93 8.78
N GLU A 51 -2.51 2.65 9.53
CA GLU A 51 -1.67 3.69 10.11
C GLU A 51 -0.90 4.45 9.04
N HIS A 52 -0.38 3.74 8.03
CA HIS A 52 0.27 4.34 6.87
C HIS A 52 -0.67 5.25 6.08
N GLU A 53 -1.87 4.77 5.74
CA GLU A 53 -2.88 5.57 5.03
C GLU A 53 -3.28 6.82 5.84
N ARG A 54 -3.42 6.68 7.16
CA ARG A 54 -3.71 7.82 8.04
C ARG A 54 -2.55 8.83 8.09
N LEU A 55 -1.31 8.37 8.02
CA LEU A 55 -0.13 9.23 8.00
C LEU A 55 0.01 9.94 6.65
N GLU A 56 -0.20 9.24 5.53
CA GLU A 56 -0.20 9.85 4.19
C GLU A 56 -1.25 10.96 4.07
N VAL A 57 -2.46 10.73 4.59
CA VAL A 57 -3.51 11.76 4.63
C VAL A 57 -3.08 12.97 5.49
N GLN A 58 -2.44 12.73 6.64
CA GLN A 58 -1.92 13.82 7.47
C GLN A 58 -0.80 14.59 6.78
N VAL A 59 0.12 13.91 6.09
CA VAL A 59 1.18 14.54 5.29
C VAL A 59 0.56 15.37 4.17
N ALA A 60 -0.39 14.82 3.41
CA ALA A 60 -1.09 15.57 2.35
C ALA A 60 -1.86 16.79 2.90
N GLN A 61 -2.39 16.71 4.13
CA GLN A 61 -2.99 17.86 4.82
C GLN A 61 -1.95 18.88 5.32
N LEU A 62 -0.75 18.44 5.69
CA LEU A 62 0.37 19.29 6.12
C LEU A 62 1.05 19.98 4.92
N GLU A 63 1.15 19.28 3.79
CA GLU A 63 1.64 19.78 2.51
C GLU A 63 0.57 20.53 1.71
N SER A 64 -0.66 20.63 2.23
CA SER A 64 -1.76 21.21 1.48
C SER A 64 -1.41 22.66 1.06
N PRO A 65 -1.55 22.99 -0.24
CA PRO A 65 -1.18 24.29 -0.78
C PRO A 65 -1.89 25.46 -0.08
N GLN A 66 -3.05 25.22 0.56
CA GLN A 66 -3.74 26.22 1.36
C GLN A 66 -2.87 26.72 2.52
N ARG A 67 -2.21 25.85 3.30
CA ARG A 67 -1.42 26.28 4.45
C ARG A 67 -0.13 26.98 4.04
N LEU A 68 0.51 26.50 2.96
CA LEU A 68 1.63 27.21 2.33
C LEU A 68 1.21 28.59 1.82
N SER A 69 0.01 28.73 1.24
CA SER A 69 -0.53 30.03 0.80
C SER A 69 -0.87 30.97 1.95
N GLU A 70 -1.37 30.45 3.07
CA GLU A 70 -1.67 31.22 4.26
C GLU A 70 -0.38 31.69 4.95
N LEU A 71 0.62 30.82 5.10
CA LEU A 71 1.90 31.19 5.72
C LEU A 71 2.66 32.22 4.88
N SER A 72 2.66 32.06 3.55
CA SER A 72 3.28 33.02 2.63
C SER A 72 2.56 34.38 2.62
N ARG A 73 1.23 34.40 2.66
CA ARG A 73 0.45 35.65 2.79
C ARG A 73 0.62 36.31 4.16
N ALA A 74 0.52 35.55 5.24
CA ALA A 74 0.47 36.08 6.60
C ALA A 74 1.86 36.47 7.16
N ARG A 75 2.90 35.68 6.87
CA ARG A 75 4.25 35.93 7.41
C ARG A 75 5.18 36.59 6.41
N LEU A 76 5.08 36.24 5.14
CA LEU A 76 6.03 36.71 4.11
C LEU A 76 5.47 37.87 3.27
N LYS A 77 4.22 38.32 3.52
CA LYS A 77 3.50 39.31 2.69
C LYS A 77 3.52 38.98 1.20
N MET A 78 3.65 37.70 0.86
CA MET A 78 3.63 37.20 -0.51
C MET A 78 2.18 36.94 -0.90
N GLY A 79 1.69 37.66 -1.90
CA GLY A 79 0.38 37.45 -2.53
C GLY A 79 0.53 37.37 -4.04
N PRO A 80 -0.52 36.93 -4.78
CA PRO A 80 -0.49 36.98 -6.22
C PRO A 80 -0.11 38.40 -6.65
N PRO A 81 0.91 38.58 -7.52
CA PRO A 81 1.31 39.92 -7.93
C PRO A 81 0.10 40.61 -8.56
N ALA A 82 -0.18 41.85 -8.13
CA ALA A 82 -1.17 42.68 -8.81
C ALA A 82 -0.80 42.73 -10.31
N GLY A 83 -1.78 42.56 -11.21
CA GLY A 83 -1.54 42.45 -12.66
C GLY A 83 -0.70 43.59 -13.25
N ASP A 84 -0.68 44.74 -12.56
CA ASP A 84 0.11 45.94 -12.86
C ASP A 84 1.62 45.83 -12.54
N ARG A 85 2.06 44.73 -11.92
CA ARG A 85 3.48 44.48 -11.55
C ARG A 85 4.15 43.37 -12.35
N VAL A 86 3.47 42.84 -13.36
CA VAL A 86 4.02 41.85 -14.28
C VAL A 86 4.63 42.59 -15.47
N VAL A 87 5.94 42.83 -15.42
CA VAL A 87 6.68 43.37 -16.58
C VAL A 87 7.14 42.20 -17.43
N VAL A 88 6.49 42.03 -18.59
CA VAL A 88 6.98 41.11 -19.63
C VAL A 88 8.19 41.78 -20.28
N LEU A 89 9.38 41.26 -20.01
CA LEU A 89 10.60 41.66 -20.72
C LEU A 89 10.47 41.13 -22.16
N ALA A 90 9.99 42.00 -23.06
CA ALA A 90 10.11 41.75 -24.49
C ALA A 90 11.61 41.66 -24.81
N ASP A 91 12.00 40.50 -25.31
CA ASP A 91 13.35 40.18 -25.70
C ASP A 91 13.90 41.25 -26.65
N ARG A 92 14.87 42.04 -26.16
CA ARG A 92 15.59 43.08 -26.93
C ARG A 92 16.44 42.49 -28.05
N THR A 93 16.40 41.18 -28.29
CA THR A 93 17.07 40.57 -29.45
C THR A 93 16.28 40.67 -30.76
N ALA A 94 15.06 41.23 -30.76
CA ALA A 94 14.45 41.76 -31.98
C ALA A 94 15.17 43.04 -32.43
N ARG A 95 16.42 42.85 -32.87
CA ARG A 95 17.28 43.80 -33.57
C ARG A 95 16.44 44.45 -34.68
N PRO A 96 16.24 45.78 -34.72
CA PRO A 96 15.62 46.39 -35.88
C PRO A 96 16.57 46.21 -37.06
N ALA A 97 16.17 45.37 -38.01
CA ALA A 97 16.86 45.14 -39.28
C ALA A 97 16.79 46.37 -40.23
N THR A 98 16.77 47.58 -39.67
CA THR A 98 16.56 48.83 -40.42
C THR A 98 17.77 49.76 -40.41
N LEU A 99 18.85 49.41 -39.72
CA LEU A 99 20.12 50.17 -39.78
C LEU A 99 21.11 49.65 -40.84
N LEU A 100 20.69 48.72 -41.70
CA LEU A 100 21.48 48.23 -42.84
C LEU A 100 20.87 48.64 -44.19
N ALA A 101 20.31 49.84 -44.28
CA ALA A 101 19.83 50.44 -45.54
C ALA A 101 20.33 51.88 -45.74
N ALA A 102 21.43 52.26 -45.08
CA ALA A 102 22.08 53.56 -45.24
C ALA A 102 23.60 53.45 -45.07
N GLN A 103 24.24 52.69 -45.95
CA GLN A 103 25.64 52.86 -46.36
C GLN A 103 25.71 52.53 -47.86
#